data_AF-A0A7W1GQM1-F1
#
_entry.id   AF-A0A7W1GQM1-F1
#
_cell.length_a   1.000
_cell.length_b   1.000
_cell.length_c   1.000
_cell.angle_alpha   90.00
_cell.angle_beta   90.00
_cell.angle_gamma   90.00
#
_symmetry.space_group_name_H-M   'P 1'
#
loop_
_entity.id
_entity.type
_entity.pdbx_description
1 polymer ?
#
loop_
_entity_poly.entity_id
_entity_poly.type
_entity_poly.pdbx_seq_one_letter_code
_entity_poly.pdbx_strand_id
1 'polypeptide(L)'
;VGVCLPCDQRVGPGDRYLVQQVARLRGRTVFAVATKTDRVRPERVAEQLAAIAALGAELDLGWAEVVPVSATTGDNVSLLTDLLVQRLPDGPPLYPDGELTDEPEQTLVAELIREAALEGVRDELPHSIAVVVDEMVPRDDRPEDRPLLDVRAQLFVERDSQKPIVIGHRGDRIKQIGTQARGQIERLLGTPVHLDLHVKVAKDWQRDPKQLRRLGF
;
A
#
# COMPACT_ATOMS: atom_id res chain seq x y z
N VAL A 1 -16.02 1.36 9.42
CA VAL A 1 -15.29 0.37 8.58
C VAL A 1 -15.74 0.58 7.14
N GLY A 2 -14.81 0.78 6.21
CA GLY A 2 -15.12 0.79 4.78
C GLY A 2 -14.75 -0.54 4.15
N VAL A 3 -15.66 -1.16 3.41
CA VAL A 3 -15.40 -2.40 2.66
C VAL A 3 -15.34 -2.07 1.17
N CYS A 4 -14.16 -2.20 0.57
CA CYS A 4 -13.93 -1.92 -0.84
C CYS A 4 -14.28 -3.14 -1.71
N LEU A 5 -15.23 -2.98 -2.63
CA LEU A 5 -15.76 -4.04 -3.50
C LEU A 5 -15.65 -3.55 -4.97
N PRO A 6 -14.70 -4.07 -5.76
CA PRO A 6 -14.40 -3.50 -7.07
C PRO A 6 -15.48 -3.81 -8.12
N CYS A 7 -15.87 -2.81 -8.92
CA CYS A 7 -16.89 -2.94 -9.97
C CYS A 7 -16.42 -3.76 -11.19
N ASP A 8 -15.11 -3.87 -11.40
CA ASP A 8 -14.51 -4.67 -12.48
C ASP A 8 -14.53 -6.18 -12.20
N GLN A 9 -15.07 -6.60 -11.05
CA GLN A 9 -15.23 -8.00 -10.65
C GLN A 9 -16.65 -8.24 -10.13
N ARG A 10 -17.04 -9.51 -10.03
CA ARG A 10 -18.28 -9.91 -9.34
C ARG A 10 -17.97 -10.13 -7.87
N VAL A 11 -18.94 -9.92 -7.01
CA VAL A 11 -18.86 -10.31 -5.59
C VAL A 11 -18.52 -11.79 -5.49
N GLY A 12 -17.33 -12.09 -4.99
CA GLY A 12 -16.78 -13.43 -4.89
C GLY A 12 -16.82 -14.02 -3.48
N PRO A 13 -16.33 -15.27 -3.31
CA PRO A 13 -16.24 -15.90 -2.00
C PRO A 13 -15.35 -15.14 -1.01
N GLY A 14 -14.28 -14.49 -1.49
CA GLY A 14 -13.39 -13.66 -0.65
C GLY A 14 -14.11 -12.43 -0.09
N ASP A 15 -14.84 -11.71 -0.95
CA ASP A 15 -15.66 -10.56 -0.53
C ASP A 15 -16.69 -10.99 0.53
N ARG A 16 -17.41 -12.07 0.27
CA ARG A 16 -18.39 -12.64 1.20
C ARG A 16 -17.76 -12.98 2.54
N TYR A 17 -16.59 -13.64 2.54
CA TYR A 17 -15.88 -13.97 3.76
C TYR A 17 -15.50 -12.73 4.56
N LEU A 18 -14.95 -11.70 3.91
CA LEU A 18 -14.57 -10.43 4.55
C LEU A 18 -15.80 -9.71 5.12
N VAL A 19 -16.87 -9.59 4.35
CA VAL A 19 -18.12 -8.97 4.81
C VAL A 19 -18.73 -9.74 5.97
N GLN A 20 -18.66 -11.07 5.95
CA GLN A 20 -19.10 -11.90 7.08
C GLN A 20 -18.26 -11.64 8.35
N GLN A 21 -16.95 -11.44 8.24
CA GLN A 21 -16.13 -11.06 9.40
C GLN A 21 -16.49 -9.66 9.91
N VAL A 22 -16.70 -8.71 8.99
CA VAL A 22 -17.10 -7.34 9.34
C VAL A 22 -18.48 -7.32 10.00
N ALA A 23 -19.42 -8.14 9.55
CA ALA A 23 -20.76 -8.26 10.15
C ALA A 23 -20.73 -8.74 11.60
N ARG A 24 -19.65 -9.42 12.03
CA ARG A 24 -19.47 -9.82 13.44
C ARG A 24 -19.03 -8.66 14.34
N LEU A 25 -18.57 -7.54 13.77
CA LEU A 25 -18.14 -6.37 14.53
C LEU A 25 -19.36 -5.59 15.03
N ARG A 26 -19.65 -5.72 16.33
CA ARG A 26 -20.77 -5.01 16.94
C ARG A 26 -20.47 -3.52 17.13
N GLY A 27 -21.49 -2.69 16.96
CA GLY A 27 -21.44 -1.25 17.26
C GLY A 27 -20.57 -0.44 16.29
N ARG A 28 -20.31 -0.95 15.08
CA ARG A 28 -19.50 -0.25 14.07
C ARG A 28 -20.36 0.12 12.87
N THR A 29 -20.26 1.37 12.44
CA THR A 29 -20.80 1.84 11.16
C THR A 29 -20.00 1.24 10.01
N VAL A 30 -20.67 0.60 9.06
CA VAL A 30 -20.03 -0.08 7.93
C VAL A 30 -20.47 0.53 6.62
N PHE A 31 -19.53 0.99 5.81
CA PHE A 31 -19.73 1.52 4.47
C PHE A 31 -19.34 0.47 3.44
N ALA A 32 -20.10 0.36 2.35
CA ALA A 32 -19.61 -0.31 1.16
C ALA A 32 -19.09 0.73 0.16
N VAL A 33 -17.90 0.49 -0.36
CA VAL A 33 -17.23 1.36 -1.32
C VAL A 33 -17.07 0.59 -2.63
N ALA A 34 -17.90 0.89 -3.61
CA ALA A 34 -17.86 0.25 -4.92
C ALA A 34 -16.76 0.91 -5.79
N THR A 35 -15.56 0.33 -5.77
CA THR A 35 -14.35 0.96 -6.35
C THR A 35 -14.18 0.66 -7.84
N LYS A 36 -13.31 1.43 -8.51
CA LYS A 36 -12.91 1.23 -9.93
C LYS A 36 -14.06 1.41 -10.93
N THR A 37 -14.96 2.37 -10.67
CA THR A 37 -16.06 2.69 -11.58
C THR A 37 -15.56 3.13 -12.96
N ASP A 38 -14.37 3.72 -13.05
CA ASP A 38 -13.69 4.15 -14.27
C ASP A 38 -13.35 3.00 -15.25
N ARG A 39 -13.33 1.75 -14.77
CA ARG A 39 -12.95 0.59 -15.59
C ARG A 39 -14.14 -0.10 -16.25
N VAL A 40 -15.37 0.30 -15.94
CA VAL A 40 -16.58 -0.39 -16.38
C VAL A 40 -17.64 0.59 -16.87
N ARG A 41 -18.66 0.06 -17.56
CA ARG A 41 -19.79 0.87 -18.02
C ARG A 41 -20.79 1.12 -16.87
N PRO A 42 -21.61 2.19 -16.94
CA PRO A 42 -22.58 2.52 -15.89
C PRO A 42 -23.53 1.37 -15.52
N GLU A 43 -23.93 0.54 -16.49
CA GLU A 43 -24.81 -0.61 -16.23
C GLU A 43 -24.14 -1.62 -15.30
N ARG A 44 -22.83 -1.84 -15.47
CA ARG A 44 -22.06 -2.75 -14.62
C ARG A 44 -21.90 -2.19 -13.20
N VAL A 45 -21.78 -0.87 -13.06
CA VAL A 45 -21.78 -0.21 -11.74
C VAL A 45 -23.12 -0.46 -11.04
N ALA A 46 -24.24 -0.24 -11.75
CA ALA A 46 -25.58 -0.47 -11.19
C ALA A 46 -25.79 -1.93 -10.76
N GLU A 47 -25.38 -2.90 -11.58
CA GLU A 47 -25.40 -4.32 -11.21
C GLU A 47 -24.58 -4.60 -9.95
N GLN A 48 -23.39 -4.00 -9.84
CA GLN A 48 -22.53 -4.20 -8.68
C GLN A 48 -23.16 -3.59 -7.41
N LEU A 49 -23.74 -2.39 -7.49
CA LEU A 49 -24.45 -1.78 -6.36
C LEU A 49 -25.60 -2.66 -5.87
N ALA A 50 -26.38 -3.24 -6.79
CA ALA A 50 -27.43 -4.20 -6.45
C ALA A 50 -26.87 -5.46 -5.77
N ALA A 51 -25.76 -6.00 -6.28
CA ALA A 51 -25.10 -7.18 -5.69
C ALA A 51 -24.56 -6.89 -4.27
N ILE A 52 -23.99 -5.71 -4.04
CA ILE A 52 -23.51 -5.27 -2.72
C ILE A 52 -24.67 -5.14 -1.73
N ALA A 53 -25.78 -4.52 -2.15
CA ALA A 53 -26.98 -4.41 -1.33
C ALA A 53 -27.54 -5.79 -0.96
N ALA A 54 -27.62 -6.70 -1.92
CA ALA A 54 -28.05 -8.08 -1.70
C ALA A 54 -27.14 -8.84 -0.73
N LEU A 55 -25.81 -8.66 -0.84
CA LEU A 55 -24.84 -9.27 0.07
C LEU A 55 -25.04 -8.80 1.51
N GLY A 56 -25.29 -7.50 1.72
CA GLY A 56 -25.60 -6.95 3.03
C GLY A 56 -26.85 -7.59 3.63
N ALA A 57 -27.93 -7.67 2.85
CA ALA A 57 -29.17 -8.30 3.27
C ALA A 57 -29.00 -9.80 3.59
N GLU A 58 -28.24 -10.53 2.79
CA GLU A 58 -27.97 -11.96 3.02
C GLU A 58 -27.19 -12.22 4.32
N LEU A 59 -26.26 -11.32 4.66
CA LEU A 59 -25.40 -11.44 5.84
C LEU A 59 -25.92 -10.70 7.07
N ASP A 60 -27.15 -10.20 7.03
CA ASP A 60 -27.77 -9.37 8.08
C ASP A 60 -26.88 -8.17 8.48
N LEU A 61 -26.23 -7.57 7.48
CA LEU A 61 -25.38 -6.39 7.62
C LEU A 61 -26.08 -5.17 6.99
N GLY A 62 -26.43 -4.21 7.85
CA GLY A 62 -26.90 -2.90 7.40
C GLY A 62 -25.75 -2.02 6.94
N TRP A 63 -25.62 -1.81 5.63
CA TRP A 63 -24.73 -0.79 5.09
C TRP A 63 -25.20 0.60 5.52
N ALA A 64 -24.29 1.40 6.05
CA ALA A 64 -24.55 2.80 6.38
C ALA A 64 -24.75 3.63 5.12
N GLU A 65 -23.91 3.38 4.11
CA GLU A 65 -23.97 3.93 2.75
C GLU A 65 -23.32 2.91 1.79
N VAL A 66 -23.72 2.96 0.51
CA VAL A 66 -23.06 2.24 -0.60
C VAL A 66 -22.63 3.28 -1.64
N VAL A 67 -21.33 3.57 -1.70
CA VAL A 67 -20.81 4.70 -2.49
C VAL A 67 -19.95 4.19 -3.65
N PRO A 68 -20.36 4.44 -4.92
CA PRO A 68 -19.52 4.16 -6.09
C PRO A 68 -18.43 5.20 -6.23
N VAL A 69 -17.17 4.79 -6.34
CA VAL A 69 -16.01 5.69 -6.44
C VAL A 69 -14.99 5.24 -7.48
N SER A 70 -14.27 6.21 -8.03
CA SER A 70 -13.00 5.96 -8.71
C SER A 70 -11.89 6.69 -7.97
N ALA A 71 -10.99 5.93 -7.34
CA ALA A 71 -9.83 6.50 -6.67
C ALA A 71 -8.80 7.07 -7.66
N THR A 72 -8.79 6.60 -8.90
CA THR A 72 -7.87 7.04 -9.96
C THR A 72 -8.31 8.37 -10.58
N THR A 73 -9.62 8.57 -10.79
CA THR A 73 -10.14 9.83 -11.35
C THR A 73 -10.59 10.83 -10.29
N GLY A 74 -10.74 10.39 -9.04
CA GLY A 74 -11.29 11.19 -7.94
C GLY A 74 -12.82 11.20 -7.90
N ASP A 75 -13.50 10.50 -8.81
CA ASP A 75 -14.97 10.48 -8.88
C ASP A 75 -15.57 9.96 -7.56
N ASN A 76 -16.50 10.75 -7.00
CA ASN A 76 -17.17 10.55 -5.70
C ASN A 76 -16.27 10.38 -4.46
N VAL A 77 -14.95 10.61 -4.56
CA VAL A 77 -14.05 10.50 -3.39
C VAL A 77 -14.38 11.57 -2.34
N SER A 78 -14.66 12.81 -2.77
CA SER A 78 -15.09 13.89 -1.85
C SER A 78 -16.42 13.57 -1.18
N LEU A 79 -17.40 13.05 -1.93
CA LEU A 79 -18.69 12.62 -1.37
C LEU A 79 -18.52 11.53 -0.32
N LEU A 80 -17.71 10.51 -0.60
CA LEU A 80 -17.40 9.46 0.36
C LEU A 80 -16.76 10.06 1.64
N THR A 81 -15.84 11.01 1.47
CA THR A 81 -15.17 11.69 2.58
C THR A 81 -16.18 12.44 3.45
N ASP A 82 -17.07 13.23 2.84
CA ASP A 82 -18.10 13.98 3.57
C ASP A 82 -19.04 13.05 4.35
N LEU A 83 -19.49 11.95 3.73
CA LEU A 83 -20.36 10.97 4.37
C LEU A 83 -19.66 10.25 5.54
N LEU A 84 -18.36 9.96 5.41
CA LEU A 84 -17.58 9.39 6.50
C LEU A 84 -17.44 10.38 7.66
N VAL A 85 -17.06 11.63 7.38
CA VAL A 85 -16.89 12.69 8.38
C VAL A 85 -18.19 12.95 9.14
N GLN A 86 -19.34 12.98 8.45
CA GLN A 86 -20.66 13.16 9.08
C GLN A 86 -21.03 12.05 10.07
N ARG A 87 -20.39 10.87 10.00
CA ARG A 87 -20.63 9.74 10.91
C ARG A 87 -19.57 9.61 12.01
N LEU A 88 -18.52 10.45 11.98
CA LEU A 88 -17.53 10.47 13.05
C LEU A 88 -18.08 11.17 14.29
N PRO A 89 -17.75 10.71 15.51
CA PRO A 89 -18.07 11.44 16.72
C PRO A 89 -17.23 12.71 16.81
N ASP A 90 -17.81 13.76 17.40
CA ASP A 90 -17.03 14.94 17.78
C ASP A 90 -15.94 14.55 18.78
N GLY A 91 -14.75 15.14 18.62
CA GLY A 91 -13.61 14.86 19.49
C GLY A 91 -12.48 15.86 19.27
N PRO A 92 -11.51 15.92 20.21
CA PRO A 92 -10.31 16.72 20.01
C PRO A 92 -9.44 16.11 18.90
N PRO A 93 -8.60 16.92 18.23
CA PRO A 93 -7.52 16.40 17.41
C PRO A 93 -6.64 15.45 18.23
N LEU A 94 -6.41 14.25 17.71
CA LEU A 94 -5.54 13.24 18.36
C LEU A 94 -4.07 13.36 17.93
N TYR A 95 -3.81 14.06 16.82
CA TYR A 95 -2.50 14.29 16.25
C TYR A 95 -2.29 15.79 16.02
N PRO A 96 -1.04 16.30 16.07
CA PRO A 96 -0.73 17.68 15.75
C PRO A 96 -1.11 18.04 14.30
N ASP A 97 -1.46 19.30 14.08
CA ASP A 97 -1.70 19.81 12.74
C ASP A 97 -0.43 19.72 11.89
N GLY A 98 -0.57 19.19 10.68
CA GLY A 98 0.53 19.08 9.71
C GLY A 98 1.25 17.73 9.66
N GLU A 99 1.01 16.82 10.62
CA GLU A 99 1.44 15.43 10.48
C GLU A 99 0.56 14.73 9.43
N LEU A 100 1.16 14.35 8.29
CA LEU A 100 0.46 13.65 7.22
C LEU A 100 0.36 12.13 7.47
N THR A 101 1.31 11.57 8.22
CA THR A 101 1.41 10.15 8.54
C THR A 101 2.23 9.95 9.81
N ASP A 102 1.94 8.88 10.55
CA ASP A 102 2.70 8.40 11.71
C ASP A 102 3.78 7.36 11.33
N GLU A 103 3.88 7.02 10.05
CA GLU A 103 4.89 6.09 9.54
C GLU A 103 6.30 6.72 9.57
N PRO A 104 7.31 6.02 10.13
CA PRO A 104 8.69 6.48 10.08
C PRO A 104 9.19 6.65 8.63
N GLU A 105 10.04 7.66 8.39
CA GLU A 105 10.63 7.90 7.06
C GLU A 105 11.32 6.66 6.49
N GLN A 106 11.98 5.85 7.35
CA GLN A 106 12.62 4.60 6.94
C GLN A 106 11.62 3.60 6.33
N THR A 107 10.41 3.52 6.90
CA THR A 107 9.33 2.67 6.39
C THR A 107 8.84 3.19 5.05
N LEU A 108 8.58 4.50 4.94
CA LEU A 108 8.15 5.12 3.67
C LEU A 108 9.21 4.92 2.57
N VAL A 109 10.49 5.11 2.89
CA VAL A 109 11.60 4.87 1.96
C VAL A 109 11.69 3.40 1.55
N ALA A 110 11.54 2.46 2.50
CA ALA A 110 11.50 1.04 2.20
C ALA A 110 10.35 0.70 1.24
N GLU A 111 9.18 1.30 1.43
CA GLU A 111 8.00 1.10 0.59
C GLU A 111 8.18 1.67 -0.82
N LEU A 112 8.84 2.81 -0.99
CA LEU A 112 9.17 3.36 -2.32
C LEU A 112 10.16 2.46 -3.08
N ILE A 113 11.16 1.91 -2.38
CA ILE A 113 12.08 0.92 -2.96
C ILE A 113 11.32 -0.36 -3.31
N ARG A 114 10.43 -0.82 -2.44
CA ARG A 114 9.60 -2.01 -2.66
C ARG A 114 8.68 -1.82 -3.86
N GLU A 115 8.01 -0.68 -3.99
CA GLU A 115 7.17 -0.32 -5.14
C GLU A 115 7.99 -0.38 -6.44
N ALA A 116 9.15 0.29 -6.48
CA ALA A 116 10.04 0.25 -7.65
C ALA A 116 10.53 -1.18 -7.97
N ALA A 117 10.75 -2.01 -6.95
CA ALA A 117 11.14 -3.42 -7.12
C ALA A 117 9.99 -4.30 -7.61
N LEU A 118 8.75 -3.97 -7.24
CA LEU A 118 7.54 -4.66 -7.68
C LEU A 118 7.19 -4.34 -9.14
N GLU A 119 7.66 -3.21 -9.66
CA GLU A 119 7.46 -2.85 -11.05
C GLU A 119 8.07 -3.91 -12.00
N GLY A 120 7.23 -4.46 -12.88
CA GLY A 120 7.63 -5.44 -13.88
C GLY A 120 8.07 -6.82 -13.37
N VAL A 121 7.96 -7.14 -12.06
CA VAL A 121 8.04 -8.55 -11.60
C VAL A 121 6.71 -9.26 -11.81
N ARG A 122 6.75 -10.58 -11.97
CA ARG A 122 5.56 -11.43 -12.17
C ARG A 122 5.66 -12.71 -11.33
N ASP A 123 4.62 -13.53 -11.42
CA ASP A 123 4.51 -14.83 -10.76
C ASP A 123 4.57 -14.69 -9.23
N GLU A 124 5.42 -15.46 -8.56
CA GLU A 124 5.55 -15.48 -7.10
C GLU A 124 6.40 -14.32 -6.54
N LEU A 125 7.23 -13.69 -7.38
CA LEU A 125 8.22 -12.72 -6.95
C LEU A 125 7.63 -11.47 -6.26
N PRO A 126 6.47 -10.91 -6.68
CA PRO A 126 5.82 -9.81 -5.97
C PRO A 126 5.54 -10.10 -4.49
N HIS A 127 5.32 -11.36 -4.15
CA HIS A 127 5.02 -11.77 -2.78
C HIS A 127 6.30 -12.02 -1.98
N SER A 128 7.39 -12.44 -2.61
CA SER A 128 8.65 -12.80 -1.94
C SER A 128 9.61 -11.62 -1.69
N ILE A 129 9.24 -10.37 -2.03
CA ILE A 129 10.08 -9.19 -1.84
C ILE A 129 9.75 -8.46 -0.53
N ALA A 130 10.78 -8.18 0.28
CA ALA A 130 10.71 -7.26 1.40
C ALA A 130 11.87 -6.26 1.33
N VAL A 131 11.70 -5.05 1.87
CA VAL A 131 12.77 -4.05 1.94
C VAL A 131 12.93 -3.57 3.36
N VAL A 132 14.17 -3.46 3.83
CA VAL A 132 14.51 -2.83 5.11
C VAL A 132 15.56 -1.76 4.85
N VAL A 133 15.33 -0.57 5.38
CA VAL A 133 16.35 0.49 5.43
C VAL A 133 17.17 0.27 6.69
N ASP A 134 18.46 -0.04 6.52
CA ASP A 134 19.39 -0.26 7.63
C ASP A 134 19.78 1.08 8.28
N GLU A 135 19.97 2.12 7.46
CA GLU A 135 20.50 3.41 7.91
C GLU A 135 20.13 4.55 6.94
N MET A 136 19.87 5.73 7.51
CA MET A 136 19.72 7.00 6.80
C MET A 136 20.57 8.05 7.53
N VAL A 137 21.69 8.47 6.95
CA VAL A 137 22.63 9.40 7.59
C VAL A 137 23.05 10.52 6.64
N PRO A 138 23.13 11.77 7.11
CA PRO A 138 23.75 12.84 6.35
C PRO A 138 25.20 12.48 6.03
N ARG A 139 25.65 12.75 4.82
CA ARG A 139 27.04 12.49 4.44
C ARG A 139 27.95 13.57 5.02
N ASP A 140 28.86 13.16 5.89
CA ASP A 140 29.77 14.06 6.64
C ASP A 140 30.65 14.98 5.77
N ASP A 141 31.00 14.55 4.55
CA ASP A 141 31.92 15.28 3.66
C ASP A 141 31.24 16.36 2.81
N ARG A 142 29.98 16.70 3.11
CA ARG A 142 29.17 17.66 2.34
C ARG A 142 29.00 18.99 3.06
N PRO A 143 29.11 20.12 2.36
CA PRO A 143 28.77 21.42 2.92
C PRO A 143 27.25 21.53 3.11
N GLU A 144 26.82 22.34 4.07
CA GLU A 144 25.40 22.50 4.44
C GLU A 144 24.53 22.99 3.26
N ASP A 145 25.09 23.74 2.32
CA ASP A 145 24.40 24.25 1.13
C ASP A 145 24.24 23.20 0.01
N ARG A 146 24.89 22.03 0.15
CA ARG A 146 24.83 20.91 -0.80
C ARG A 146 24.73 19.57 -0.04
N PRO A 147 23.67 19.38 0.76
CA PRO A 147 23.51 18.17 1.56
C PRO A 147 23.34 16.94 0.66
N LEU A 148 23.72 15.78 1.19
CA LEU A 148 23.45 14.49 0.60
C LEU A 148 23.11 13.52 1.72
N LEU A 149 22.02 12.80 1.58
CA LEU A 149 21.63 11.75 2.53
C LEU A 149 22.05 10.38 1.98
N ASP A 150 22.81 9.64 2.77
CA ASP A 150 23.14 8.25 2.48
C ASP A 150 22.05 7.34 3.03
N VAL A 151 21.42 6.59 2.13
CA VAL A 151 20.37 5.62 2.46
C VAL A 151 20.91 4.23 2.13
N ARG A 152 21.03 3.36 3.14
CA ARG A 152 21.46 1.97 2.98
C ARG A 152 20.26 1.06 3.17
N ALA A 153 19.94 0.27 2.14
CA ALA A 153 18.77 -0.60 2.15
C ALA A 153 19.08 -2.03 1.68
N GLN A 154 18.35 -2.98 2.24
CA GLN A 154 18.38 -4.39 1.89
C GLN A 154 17.06 -4.77 1.23
N LEU A 155 17.14 -5.30 0.01
CA LEU A 155 16.02 -5.93 -0.67
C LEU A 155 16.15 -7.45 -0.48
N PHE A 156 15.21 -8.02 0.24
CA PHE A 156 15.15 -9.44 0.53
C PHE A 156 14.29 -10.17 -0.49
N VAL A 157 14.76 -11.34 -0.91
CA VAL A 157 13.99 -12.35 -1.66
C VAL A 157 13.98 -13.67 -0.89
N GLU A 158 13.03 -14.56 -1.16
CA GLU A 158 12.92 -15.83 -0.44
C GLU A 158 13.83 -16.94 -0.97
N ARG A 159 14.13 -16.93 -2.27
CA ARG A 159 14.89 -18.02 -2.93
C ARG A 159 16.10 -17.50 -3.68
N ASP A 160 17.16 -18.29 -3.73
CA ASP A 160 18.37 -17.96 -4.49
C ASP A 160 18.07 -17.75 -5.99
N SER A 161 17.08 -18.47 -6.54
CA SER A 161 16.65 -18.31 -7.93
C SER A 161 16.04 -16.93 -8.23
N GLN A 162 15.49 -16.26 -7.22
CA GLN A 162 14.84 -14.95 -7.35
C GLN A 162 15.87 -13.81 -7.35
N LYS A 163 17.00 -13.98 -6.67
CA LYS A 163 18.04 -12.94 -6.55
C LYS A 163 18.58 -12.47 -7.92
N PRO A 164 18.95 -13.36 -8.87
CA PRO A 164 19.33 -12.96 -10.22
C PRO A 164 18.23 -12.19 -10.98
N ILE A 165 16.95 -12.48 -10.71
CA ILE A 165 15.81 -11.83 -11.38
C ILE A 165 15.68 -10.37 -10.92
N VAL A 166 15.93 -10.10 -9.64
CA VAL A 166 15.92 -8.75 -9.07
C VAL A 166 17.18 -7.96 -9.48
N ILE A 167 18.34 -8.61 -9.51
CA ILE A 167 19.59 -7.96 -9.94
C ILE A 167 19.53 -7.63 -11.44
N GLY A 168 19.03 -8.55 -12.25
CA GLY A 168 19.00 -8.43 -13.71
C GLY A 168 20.36 -8.67 -14.36
N HIS A 169 20.41 -8.61 -15.68
CA HIS A 169 21.63 -8.87 -16.45
C HIS A 169 22.64 -7.74 -16.22
N ARG A 170 23.81 -8.07 -15.67
CA ARG A 170 24.85 -7.08 -15.31
C ARG A 170 24.33 -5.97 -14.37
N GLY A 171 23.33 -6.26 -13.55
CA GLY A 171 22.78 -5.29 -12.59
C GLY A 171 21.87 -4.22 -13.20
N ASP A 172 21.40 -4.41 -14.42
CA ASP A 172 20.53 -3.46 -15.12
C ASP A 172 19.24 -3.15 -14.34
N ARG A 173 18.59 -4.19 -13.82
CA ARG A 173 17.32 -4.06 -13.11
C ARG A 173 17.49 -3.42 -11.74
N ILE A 174 18.45 -3.86 -10.93
CA ILE A 174 18.68 -3.23 -9.61
C ILE A 174 19.04 -1.75 -9.76
N LYS A 175 19.76 -1.38 -10.83
CA LYS A 175 20.03 0.02 -11.16
C LYS A 175 18.76 0.79 -11.51
N GLN A 176 17.84 0.18 -12.27
CA GLN A 176 16.53 0.78 -12.58
C GLN A 176 15.70 1.00 -11.30
N ILE A 177 15.61 -0.03 -10.45
CA ILE A 177 14.93 0.04 -9.14
C ILE A 177 15.48 1.20 -8.32
N GLY A 178 16.81 1.24 -8.13
CA GLY A 178 17.46 2.30 -7.37
C GLY A 178 17.25 3.69 -7.98
N THR A 179 17.23 3.81 -9.30
CA THR A 179 17.00 5.10 -9.99
C THR A 179 15.58 5.62 -9.77
N GLN A 180 14.57 4.75 -9.91
CA GLN A 180 13.17 5.11 -9.71
C GLN A 180 12.89 5.46 -8.24
N ALA A 181 13.30 4.60 -7.33
CA ALA A 181 13.12 4.79 -5.89
C ALA A 181 13.80 6.07 -5.42
N ARG A 182 15.07 6.31 -5.80
CA ARG A 182 15.82 7.51 -5.41
C ARG A 182 15.08 8.79 -5.79
N GLY A 183 14.52 8.87 -7.00
CA GLY A 183 13.77 10.06 -7.41
C GLY A 183 12.50 10.30 -6.58
N GLN A 184 11.80 9.23 -6.15
CA GLN A 184 10.66 9.36 -5.24
C GLN A 184 11.11 9.76 -3.82
N ILE A 185 12.18 9.15 -3.31
CA ILE A 185 12.73 9.41 -1.98
C ILE A 185 13.22 10.87 -1.88
N GLU A 186 13.91 11.40 -2.89
CA GLU A 186 14.36 12.79 -2.92
C GLU A 186 13.18 13.77 -2.85
N ARG A 187 12.04 13.44 -3.48
CA ARG A 187 10.82 14.26 -3.38
C ARG A 187 10.16 14.15 -2.00
N LEU A 188 10.17 12.96 -1.41
CA LEU A 188 9.62 12.73 -0.08
C LEU A 188 10.40 13.50 0.99
N LEU A 189 11.74 13.41 0.96
CA LEU A 189 12.61 13.97 1.99
C LEU A 189 13.06 15.42 1.71
N GLY A 190 12.86 15.90 0.48
CA GLY A 190 13.27 17.26 0.08
C GLY A 190 14.78 17.47 0.00
N THR A 191 15.58 16.39 -0.04
CA THR A 191 17.05 16.44 -0.06
C THR A 191 17.62 15.43 -1.08
N PRO A 192 18.77 15.71 -1.74
CA PRO A 192 19.45 14.73 -2.59
C PRO A 192 19.84 13.46 -1.82
N VAL A 193 19.74 12.31 -2.48
CA VAL A 193 19.96 11.00 -1.84
C VAL A 193 20.99 10.18 -2.61
N HIS A 194 21.88 9.52 -1.90
CA HIS A 194 22.66 8.41 -2.42
C HIS A 194 22.10 7.10 -1.85
N LEU A 195 21.42 6.35 -2.72
CA LEU A 195 20.79 5.08 -2.36
C LEU A 195 21.76 3.92 -2.64
N ASP A 196 22.19 3.25 -1.58
CA ASP A 196 22.94 2.00 -1.62
C ASP A 196 22.00 0.81 -1.37
N LEU A 197 21.75 0.02 -2.42
CA LEU A 197 20.76 -1.05 -2.43
C LEU A 197 21.42 -2.42 -2.64
N HIS A 198 21.21 -3.33 -1.69
CA HIS A 198 21.77 -4.69 -1.73
C HIS A 198 20.68 -5.77 -1.74
N VAL A 199 20.83 -6.79 -2.60
CA VAL A 199 19.90 -7.92 -2.65
C VAL A 199 20.39 -9.08 -1.79
N LYS A 200 19.59 -9.48 -0.80
CA LYS A 200 19.83 -10.61 0.11
C LYS A 200 18.76 -11.67 -0.04
N VAL A 201 19.14 -12.92 0.26
CA VAL A 201 18.19 -14.04 0.32
C VAL A 201 17.89 -14.28 1.80
N ALA A 202 16.61 -14.18 2.16
CA ALA A 202 16.10 -14.56 3.47
C ALA A 202 15.17 -15.76 3.28
N LYS A 203 15.71 -16.96 3.48
CA LYS A 203 15.02 -18.19 3.11
C LYS A 203 13.73 -18.38 3.91
N ASP A 204 12.62 -18.60 3.20
CA ASP A 204 11.29 -18.88 3.76
C ASP A 204 10.83 -17.85 4.81
N TRP A 205 11.21 -16.57 4.65
CA TRP A 205 11.03 -15.53 5.67
C TRP A 205 9.56 -15.29 6.04
N GLN A 206 8.63 -15.46 5.10
CA GLN A 206 7.19 -15.31 5.35
C GLN A 206 6.64 -16.32 6.36
N ARG A 207 7.33 -17.46 6.55
CA ARG A 207 6.91 -18.52 7.47
C ARG A 207 7.60 -18.45 8.83
N ASP A 208 8.57 -17.54 9.00
CA ASP A 208 9.32 -17.37 10.23
C ASP A 208 8.87 -16.09 10.96
N PRO A 209 8.11 -16.21 12.07
CA PRO A 209 7.64 -15.07 12.84
C PRO A 209 8.75 -14.13 13.35
N LYS A 210 9.97 -14.62 13.52
CA LYS A 210 11.10 -13.76 13.90
C LYS A 210 11.56 -12.92 12.71
N GLN A 211 11.54 -13.48 11.51
CA GLN A 211 11.91 -12.76 10.29
C GLN A 211 10.83 -11.77 9.88
N LEU A 212 9.54 -12.13 9.98
CA LEU A 212 8.43 -11.20 9.77
C LEU A 212 8.61 -9.92 10.59
N ARG A 213 8.77 -10.07 11.91
CA ARG A 213 9.02 -8.92 12.82
C ARG A 213 10.27 -8.13 12.47
N ARG A 214 11.35 -8.82 12.07
CA ARG A 214 12.60 -8.15 11.67
C ARG A 214 12.44 -7.34 10.38
N LEU A 215 11.59 -7.80 9.47
CA LEU A 215 11.34 -7.19 8.16
C LEU A 215 10.22 -6.14 8.20
N GLY A 216 9.61 -5.89 9.37
CA GLY A 216 8.57 -4.88 9.55
C GLY A 216 7.14 -5.37 9.34
N PHE A 217 6.88 -6.69 9.42
CA PHE A 217 5.55 -7.30 9.33
C PHE A 217 5.04 -7.85 10.66
#